data_AF-R7T801-F1
#
_entry.id   AF-R7T801-F1
#
_cell.length_a   1.000
_cell.length_b   1.000
_cell.length_c   1.000
_cell.angle_alpha   90.00
_cell.angle_beta   90.00
_cell.angle_gamma   90.00
#
_symmetry.space_group_name_H-M   'P 1'
#
loop_
_entity.id
_entity.type
_entity.pdbx_description
1 polymer ?
#
loop_
_entity_poly.entity_id
_entity_poly.type
_entity_poly.pdbx_seq_one_letter_code
_entity_poly.pdbx_strand_id
1 'polypeptide(L)'
;MLIHRMHCFEAETNTRKFIMEKRKIPSASLDNNNDGDQSFLDKSGATDQLRDVLAKVIENRPSDPISFFAEYFECLGDKVDRVGQAHRQICLTHYSKPAFHSNIMAAYDILSQNKVHDRKGKPIKREG
;
A
#
# COMPACT_ATOMS: atom_id res chain seq x y z
N MET A 1 14.32 -8.49 -34.18
CA MET A 1 14.89 -8.54 -32.82
C MET A 1 14.05 -9.52 -32.01
N LEU A 2 14.34 -10.81 -32.20
CA LEU A 2 15.12 -11.66 -31.28
C LEU A 2 14.41 -11.93 -29.94
N ILE A 3 13.54 -12.93 -30.03
CA ILE A 3 13.21 -13.87 -28.97
C ILE A 3 14.53 -14.53 -28.54
N HIS A 4 14.86 -14.47 -27.24
CA HIS A 4 15.82 -15.40 -26.65
C HIS A 4 15.35 -15.87 -25.28
N ARG A 5 14.85 -17.10 -25.32
CA ARG A 5 14.68 -18.04 -24.23
C ARG A 5 16.05 -18.68 -23.98
N MET A 6 16.56 -18.63 -22.74
CA MET A 6 17.61 -19.52 -22.22
C MET A 6 17.23 -19.88 -20.79
N HIS A 7 16.79 -21.12 -20.58
CA HIS A 7 17.58 -22.26 -20.05
C HIS A 7 17.73 -22.16 -18.52
N CYS A 8 16.90 -22.91 -17.80
CA CYS A 8 17.30 -24.20 -17.20
C CYS A 8 18.30 -24.00 -16.06
N PHE A 9 17.79 -23.87 -14.84
CA PHE A 9 18.55 -24.10 -13.62
C PHE A 9 18.26 -25.52 -13.15
N GLU A 10 19.32 -26.31 -13.04
CA GLU A 10 19.30 -27.75 -12.84
C GLU A 10 18.74 -28.15 -11.47
N ALA A 11 18.11 -29.32 -11.45
CA ALA A 11 17.67 -30.00 -10.25
C ALA A 11 18.87 -30.64 -9.55
N GLU A 12 19.18 -30.19 -8.33
CA GLU A 12 19.95 -31.00 -7.38
C GLU A 12 19.00 -31.56 -6.32
N THR A 13 18.68 -32.83 -6.49
CA THR A 13 18.11 -33.66 -5.42
C THR A 13 19.19 -33.91 -4.38
N ASN A 14 19.09 -33.27 -3.21
CA ASN A 14 19.84 -33.72 -2.04
C ASN A 14 18.93 -33.83 -0.81
N THR A 15 18.61 -35.08 -0.49
CA THR A 15 17.99 -35.57 0.74
C THR A 15 18.67 -35.00 1.98
N ARG A 16 18.00 -34.08 2.67
CA ARG A 16 18.21 -33.86 4.11
C ARG A 16 16.94 -34.23 4.85
N LYS A 17 16.97 -35.42 5.48
CA LYS A 17 16.02 -35.86 6.50
C LYS A 17 15.95 -34.78 7.59
N PHE A 18 14.96 -33.91 7.54
CA PHE A 18 14.70 -33.00 8.63
C PHE A 18 13.75 -33.70 9.60
N ILE A 19 14.36 -34.20 10.67
CA ILE A 19 13.71 -34.83 11.82
C ILE A 19 12.65 -33.85 12.35
N MET A 20 11.41 -34.33 12.50
CA MET A 20 10.38 -33.68 13.32
C MET A 20 10.81 -33.74 14.79
N GLU A 21 11.75 -32.88 15.16
CA GLU A 21 11.96 -32.50 16.55
C GLU A 21 10.72 -31.70 16.94
N LYS A 22 9.89 -32.22 17.85
CA LYS A 22 8.79 -31.45 18.44
C LYS A 22 9.41 -30.29 19.23
N ARG A 23 9.65 -29.17 18.54
CA ARG A 23 9.87 -27.89 19.18
C ARG A 23 8.63 -27.59 20.01
N LYS A 24 8.74 -27.82 21.32
CA LYS A 24 7.86 -27.23 22.32
C LYS A 24 7.94 -25.72 22.07
N ILE A 25 6.95 -25.19 21.37
CA ILE A 25 6.74 -23.75 21.26
C ILE A 25 6.59 -23.31 22.73
N PRO A 26 7.49 -22.48 23.27
CA PRO A 26 7.21 -21.83 24.54
C PRO A 26 5.90 -21.11 24.29
N SER A 27 4.84 -21.51 24.99
CA SER A 27 3.60 -20.77 25.04
C SER A 27 4.02 -19.35 25.41
N ALA A 28 4.11 -18.47 24.42
CA ALA A 28 4.17 -17.05 24.67
C ALA A 28 3.01 -16.81 25.61
N SER A 29 3.33 -16.37 26.83
CA SER A 29 2.34 -15.86 27.74
C SER A 29 1.54 -14.84 26.94
N LEU A 30 0.29 -15.21 26.62
CA LEU A 30 -0.73 -14.26 26.21
C LEU A 30 -1.03 -13.45 27.46
N ASP A 31 -0.08 -12.60 27.85
CA ASP A 31 -0.40 -11.48 28.71
C ASP A 31 -1.39 -10.67 27.88
N ASN A 32 -2.62 -10.57 28.38
CA ASN A 32 -3.74 -9.83 27.82
C ASN A 32 -3.45 -8.32 27.78
N ASN A 33 -2.41 -7.92 27.06
CA ASN A 33 -2.15 -6.55 26.62
C ASN A 33 -2.84 -6.27 25.28
N ASN A 34 -3.84 -7.09 24.91
CA ASN A 34 -4.63 -6.91 23.70
C ASN A 34 -5.28 -5.52 23.65
N ASP A 35 -5.60 -4.93 24.81
CA ASP A 35 -6.12 -3.57 24.91
C ASP A 35 -5.09 -2.49 24.52
N GLY A 36 -3.81 -2.73 24.85
CA GLY A 36 -2.71 -1.82 24.52
C GLY A 36 -2.41 -1.81 23.02
N ASP A 37 -2.28 -3.00 22.43
CA ASP A 37 -1.95 -3.17 21.01
C ASP A 37 -3.09 -2.75 20.10
N GLN A 38 -4.34 -3.07 20.44
CA GLN A 38 -5.51 -2.57 19.72
C GLN A 38 -5.59 -1.05 19.78
N SER A 39 -5.35 -0.45 20.95
CA SER A 39 -5.34 1.01 21.07
C SER A 39 -4.23 1.68 20.25
N PHE A 40 -3.10 1.00 20.04
CA PHE A 40 -2.02 1.50 19.19
C PHE A 40 -2.38 1.43 17.71
N LEU A 41 -2.96 0.31 17.26
CA LEU A 41 -3.42 0.14 15.87
C LEU A 41 -4.51 1.17 15.52
N ASP A 42 -5.46 1.40 16.43
CA ASP A 42 -6.50 2.42 16.27
C ASP A 42 -5.90 3.83 16.19
N LYS A 43 -4.93 4.16 17.03
CA LYS A 43 -4.28 5.49 17.05
C LYS A 43 -3.37 5.72 15.85
N SER A 44 -2.72 4.68 15.34
CA SER A 44 -1.76 4.79 14.23
C SER A 44 -2.43 4.95 12.86
N GLY A 45 -3.72 4.59 12.74
CA GLY A 45 -4.42 4.56 11.45
C GLY A 45 -3.95 3.42 10.54
N ALA A 46 -3.13 2.49 11.06
CA ALA A 46 -2.58 1.38 10.27
C ALA A 46 -3.68 0.51 9.65
N THR A 47 -4.80 0.32 10.34
CA THR A 47 -5.97 -0.42 9.84
C THR A 47 -6.56 0.22 8.59
N ASP A 48 -6.71 1.55 8.56
CA ASP A 48 -7.24 2.27 7.41
C ASP A 48 -6.27 2.28 6.24
N GLN A 49 -4.97 2.45 6.54
CA GLN A 49 -3.91 2.37 5.53
C GLN A 49 -3.85 0.98 4.89
N LEU A 50 -3.99 -0.08 5.69
CA LEU A 50 -4.05 -1.47 5.22
C LEU A 50 -5.29 -1.70 4.35
N ARG A 51 -6.47 -1.23 4.77
CA ARG A 51 -7.69 -1.34 3.96
C ARG A 51 -7.54 -0.63 2.60
N ASP A 52 -6.94 0.56 2.60
CA ASP A 52 -6.74 1.34 1.37
C ASP A 52 -5.77 0.64 0.40
N VAL A 53 -4.61 0.18 0.88
CA VAL A 53 -3.66 -0.53 0.01
C VAL A 53 -4.22 -1.85 -0.51
N LEU A 54 -4.99 -2.58 0.31
CA LEU A 54 -5.66 -3.82 -0.12
C LEU A 54 -6.70 -3.56 -1.20
N ALA A 55 -7.51 -2.49 -1.05
CA ALA A 55 -8.46 -2.08 -2.08
C ALA A 55 -7.73 -1.78 -3.40
N LYS A 56 -6.61 -1.03 -3.32
CA LYS A 56 -5.77 -0.73 -4.49
C LYS A 56 -5.15 -1.97 -5.12
N VAL A 57 -4.71 -2.95 -4.36
CA VAL A 57 -4.18 -4.22 -4.90
C VAL A 57 -5.28 -5.00 -5.65
N ILE A 58 -6.48 -5.07 -5.08
CA ILE A 58 -7.62 -5.76 -5.71
C ILE A 58 -8.02 -5.08 -7.02
N GLU A 59 -8.04 -3.75 -7.03
CA GLU A 59 -8.45 -2.94 -8.17
C GLU A 59 -7.41 -2.95 -9.29
N ASN A 60 -6.14 -2.74 -8.96
CA ASN A 60 -5.06 -2.56 -9.94
C ASN A 60 -4.42 -3.90 -10.37
N ARG A 61 -4.60 -4.97 -9.60
CA ARG A 61 -4.03 -6.33 -9.82
C ARG A 61 -2.57 -6.28 -10.29
N PRO A 62 -1.66 -5.72 -9.47
CA PRO A 62 -0.26 -5.60 -9.84
C PRO A 62 0.37 -6.99 -10.08
N SER A 63 1.33 -7.06 -11.00
CA SER A 63 2.08 -8.29 -11.28
C SER A 63 2.94 -8.73 -10.11
N ASP A 64 3.41 -7.77 -9.31
CA ASP A 64 4.13 -8.01 -8.06
C ASP A 64 3.47 -7.23 -6.91
N PRO A 65 2.59 -7.89 -6.14
CA PRO A 65 1.91 -7.26 -5.00
C PRO A 65 2.86 -6.83 -3.89
N ILE A 66 3.99 -7.52 -3.67
CA ILE A 66 4.91 -7.20 -2.56
C ILE A 66 5.63 -5.89 -2.82
N SER A 67 6.17 -5.71 -4.04
CA SER A 67 6.80 -4.44 -4.44
C SER A 67 5.80 -3.28 -4.41
N PHE A 68 4.53 -3.53 -4.79
CA PHE A 68 3.47 -2.53 -4.70
C PHE A 68 3.21 -2.05 -3.26
N PHE A 69 3.22 -2.94 -2.27
CA PHE A 69 3.08 -2.55 -0.87
C PHE A 69 4.25 -1.66 -0.42
N ALA A 70 5.48 -2.02 -0.77
CA ALA A 70 6.67 -1.26 -0.39
C ALA A 70 6.61 0.18 -0.93
N GLU A 71 6.37 0.34 -2.24
CA GLU A 71 6.23 1.65 -2.88
C GLU A 71 5.09 2.48 -2.27
N TYR A 72 3.96 1.83 -1.96
CA TYR A 72 2.82 2.50 -1.33
C TYR A 72 3.16 3.05 0.07
N PHE A 73 3.80 2.25 0.94
CA PHE A 73 4.11 2.63 2.32
C PHE A 73 5.31 3.57 2.44
N GLU A 74 6.37 3.40 1.64
CA GLU A 74 7.42 4.43 1.49
C GLU A 74 6.76 5.76 1.13
N CYS A 75 5.78 5.65 0.22
CA CYS A 75 4.96 6.71 -0.25
C CYS A 75 4.25 7.55 0.85
N LEU A 76 3.83 6.88 1.93
CA LEU A 76 3.05 7.44 3.05
C LEU A 76 3.92 8.12 4.10
N GLY A 77 5.19 7.71 4.20
CA GLY A 77 6.15 8.30 5.14
C GLY A 77 6.63 9.69 4.71
N ASP A 78 6.66 9.94 3.41
CA ASP A 78 6.96 11.26 2.88
C ASP A 78 5.74 12.18 3.02
N LYS A 79 5.94 13.39 3.56
CA LYS A 79 4.94 14.46 3.51
C LYS A 79 4.82 14.95 2.06
N VAL A 80 4.17 14.16 1.23
CA VAL A 80 4.01 14.46 -0.18
C VAL A 80 2.96 15.55 -0.31
N ASP A 81 3.32 16.67 -0.96
CA ASP A 81 2.37 17.71 -1.34
C ASP A 81 1.21 17.10 -2.15
N ARG A 82 0.04 17.74 -2.16
CA ARG A 82 -1.19 17.24 -2.79
C ARG A 82 -0.97 16.86 -4.25
N VAL A 83 -0.11 17.59 -4.94
CA VAL A 83 0.28 17.29 -6.32
C VAL A 83 0.96 15.93 -6.42
N GLY A 84 1.89 15.61 -5.52
CA GLY A 84 2.54 14.31 -5.52
C GLY A 84 1.61 13.17 -5.07
N GLN A 85 0.66 13.45 -4.17
CA GLN A 85 -0.39 12.49 -3.81
C GLN A 85 -1.30 12.16 -5.01
N ALA A 86 -1.73 13.18 -5.75
CA ALA A 86 -2.55 13.02 -6.95
C ALA A 86 -1.79 12.33 -8.10
N HIS A 87 -0.54 12.73 -8.33
CA HIS A 87 0.34 12.10 -9.30
C HIS A 87 0.48 10.60 -9.02
N ARG A 88 0.60 10.21 -7.74
CA ARG A 88 0.68 8.79 -7.37
C ARG A 88 -0.56 8.01 -7.77
N GLN A 89 -1.76 8.53 -7.51
CA GLN A 89 -3.00 7.84 -7.90
C GLN A 89 -2.99 7.54 -9.40
N ILE A 90 -2.59 8.51 -10.23
CA ILE A 90 -2.50 8.34 -11.69
C ILE A 90 -1.49 7.25 -12.06
N CYS A 91 -0.37 7.14 -11.34
CA CYS A 91 0.66 6.14 -11.61
C CYS A 91 0.34 4.72 -11.12
N LEU A 92 -0.74 4.51 -10.33
CA LEU A 92 -1.09 3.18 -9.82
C LEU A 92 -1.49 2.20 -10.93
N THR A 93 -2.02 2.68 -12.05
CA THR A 93 -2.34 1.86 -13.22
C THR A 93 -2.05 2.53 -14.54
N HIS A 94 -1.71 1.70 -15.53
CA HIS A 94 -1.67 2.13 -16.93
C HIS A 94 -3.06 2.59 -17.40
N TYR A 95 -3.11 3.64 -18.22
CA TYR A 95 -4.36 4.28 -18.68
C TYR A 95 -5.35 3.36 -19.39
N SER A 96 -4.89 2.23 -19.92
CA SER A 96 -5.73 1.22 -20.58
C SER A 96 -6.49 0.31 -19.61
N LYS A 97 -6.25 0.42 -18.30
CA LYS A 97 -6.89 -0.42 -17.28
C LYS A 97 -8.19 0.23 -16.78
N PRO A 98 -9.27 -0.53 -16.49
CA PRO A 98 -10.53 0.04 -15.97
C PRO A 98 -10.37 0.83 -14.67
N ALA A 99 -9.45 0.41 -13.80
CA ALA A 99 -9.07 1.08 -12.55
C ALA A 99 -8.56 2.52 -12.75
N PHE A 100 -8.05 2.85 -13.93
CA PHE A 100 -7.45 4.15 -14.21
C PHE A 100 -8.45 5.30 -14.02
N HIS A 101 -9.72 5.09 -14.38
CA HIS A 101 -10.75 6.12 -14.23
C HIS A 101 -11.01 6.46 -12.75
N SER A 102 -11.12 5.43 -11.91
CA SER A 102 -11.29 5.57 -10.45
C SER A 102 -10.10 6.31 -9.83
N ASN A 103 -8.88 5.93 -10.23
CA ASN A 103 -7.65 6.57 -9.79
C ASN A 103 -7.56 8.06 -10.21
N ILE A 104 -8.03 8.41 -11.42
CA ILE A 104 -8.11 9.82 -11.85
C ILE A 104 -9.10 10.60 -10.99
N MET A 105 -10.27 10.04 -10.68
CA MET A 105 -11.26 10.72 -9.85
C MET A 105 -10.71 10.97 -8.44
N ALA A 106 -10.03 9.98 -7.85
CA ALA A 106 -9.32 10.15 -6.59
C ALA A 106 -8.23 11.25 -6.66
N ALA A 107 -7.46 11.29 -7.75
CA ALA A 107 -6.45 12.33 -7.98
C ALA A 107 -7.09 13.73 -8.06
N TYR A 108 -8.20 13.86 -8.78
CA TYR A 108 -8.95 15.10 -8.88
C TYR A 108 -9.48 15.56 -7.51
N ASP A 109 -10.04 14.64 -6.71
CA ASP A 109 -10.53 14.94 -5.37
C ASP A 109 -9.42 15.44 -4.44
N ILE A 110 -8.23 14.85 -4.51
CA ILE A 110 -7.06 15.30 -3.74
C ILE A 110 -6.67 16.73 -4.12
N LEU A 111 -6.68 17.06 -5.41
CA LEU A 111 -6.33 18.40 -5.91
C LEU A 111 -7.44 19.44 -5.64
N SER A 112 -8.70 19.00 -5.67
CA SER A 112 -9.87 19.89 -5.54
C SER A 112 -10.14 20.32 -4.10
N GLN A 113 -9.56 19.65 -3.11
CA GLN A 113 -9.61 20.01 -1.68
C GLN A 113 -8.90 21.33 -1.30
N ASN A 114 -8.62 22.21 -2.27
CA ASN A 114 -8.14 23.57 -2.04
C ASN A 114 -9.19 24.42 -1.33
N LYS A 115 -9.22 24.32 0.00
CA LYS A 115 -9.55 25.44 0.86
C LYS A 115 -8.43 26.46 0.68
N VAL A 116 -8.67 27.48 -0.14
CA VAL A 116 -7.83 28.67 -0.13
C VAL A 116 -7.99 29.26 1.27
N HIS A 117 -6.97 29.11 2.10
CA HIS A 117 -6.89 29.86 3.34
C HIS A 117 -6.22 31.19 2.99
N ASP A 118 -6.92 32.30 3.24
CA ASP A 118 -6.27 33.61 3.30
C ASP A 118 -5.15 33.55 4.36
N ARG A 119 -4.17 34.46 4.34
CA ARG A 119 -3.01 34.50 5.27
C ARG A 119 -3.38 34.49 6.77
N LYS A 120 -4.69 34.57 7.08
CA LYS A 120 -5.32 34.53 8.40
C LYS A 120 -6.14 33.25 8.67
N GLY A 121 -6.00 32.20 7.87
CA GLY A 121 -6.61 30.88 8.11
C GLY A 121 -8.11 30.78 7.84
N LYS A 122 -8.77 31.80 7.28
CA LYS A 122 -10.22 31.76 7.04
C LYS A 122 -10.56 31.12 5.68
N PRO A 123 -11.55 30.20 5.61
CA PRO A 123 -11.94 29.59 4.34
C PRO A 123 -12.56 30.65 3.41
N ILE A 124 -11.99 30.81 2.22
CA ILE A 124 -12.55 31.68 1.19
C ILE A 124 -13.75 30.97 0.56
N LYS A 125 -14.95 31.54 0.73
CA LYS A 125 -16.15 31.09 0.03
C LYS A 125 -15.97 31.39 -1.46
N ARG A 126 -16.08 30.37 -2.31
CA ARG A 126 -16.20 30.59 -3.77
C ARG A 126 -17.66 30.91 -4.04
N GLU A 127 -17.94 32.12 -4.52
CA GLU A 127 -19.26 32.46 -5.08
C GLU A 127 -19.27 32.08 -6.56
N GLY A 128 -20.37 31.42 -6.98
CA GLY A 128 -20.82 31.29 -8.36
C GLY A 128 -19.94 30.49 -9.30
#